data_AF-A0ABD5NCX5-F1
#
_entry.id   AF-A0ABD5NCX5-F1
#
_cell.length_a   1.000
_cell.length_b   1.000
_cell.length_c   1.000
_cell.angle_alpha   90.00
_cell.angle_beta   90.00
_cell.angle_gamma   90.00
#
_symmetry.space_group_name_H-M   'P 1'
#
loop_
_entity.id
_entity.type
_entity.pdbx_description
1 polymer ?
#
loop_
_entity_poly.entity_id
_entity_poly.type
_entity_poly.pdbx_seq_one_letter_code
_entity_poly.pdbx_strand_id
1 'polypeptide(L)' 'MFEVVVDGETLYVAEDEGDRGQDGPFLVVYRTPERERRYGWYCTNCESVDNAMDSMGRIECNVCGNFRKPEEWDSAHE' A
#
# COMPACT_ATOMS: atom_id res chain seq x y z
N MET A 1 -9.24 -10.29 4.60
CA MET A 1 -8.31 -9.51 5.45
C MET A 1 -7.50 -10.50 6.25
N PHE A 2 -6.19 -10.29 6.31
CA PHE A 2 -5.30 -11.01 7.19
C PHE A 2 -4.58 -10.04 8.13
N GLU A 3 -4.01 -10.57 9.20
CA GLU A 3 -3.33 -9.79 10.23
C GLU A 3 -1.82 -9.83 10.03
N VAL A 4 -1.16 -8.71 10.29
CA VAL A 4 0.30 -8.61 10.39
C VAL A 4 0.66 -7.90 11.69
N VAL A 5 1.77 -8.29 12.32
CA VAL A 5 2.26 -7.65 13.55
C VAL A 5 3.49 -6.82 13.22
N VAL A 6 3.43 -5.53 13.53
CA VAL A 6 4.48 -4.54 13.21
C VAL A 6 4.77 -3.75 14.48
N ASP A 7 6.01 -3.80 14.97
CA ASP A 7 6.42 -3.16 16.22
C ASP A 7 5.50 -3.48 17.43
N GLY A 8 4.89 -4.66 17.44
CA GLY A 8 3.94 -5.09 18.47
C GLY A 8 2.49 -4.59 18.30
N GLU A 9 2.20 -3.83 17.24
CA GLU A 9 0.85 -3.44 16.83
C GLU A 9 0.28 -4.45 15.81
N THR A 10 -0.95 -4.92 16.02
CA THR A 10 -1.68 -5.72 15.03
C THR A 10 -2.33 -4.81 14.00
N LEU A 11 -2.05 -5.07 12.73
CA LEU A 11 -2.61 -4.37 11.59
C LEU A 11 -3.40 -5.33 10.70
N TYR A 12 -4.37 -4.79 9.97
CA TYR A 12 -5.33 -5.55 9.17
C TYR A 12 -5.17 -5.22 7.69
N VAL A 13 -4.76 -6.18 6.88
CA VAL A 13 -4.48 -6.01 5.44
C VAL A 13 -5.69 -6.45 4.62
N ALA A 14 -6.27 -5.54 3.84
CA ALA A 14 -7.43 -5.79 2.99
C ALA A 14 -7.03 -6.35 1.62
N GLU A 15 -7.20 -7.66 1.43
CA GLU A 15 -6.88 -8.36 0.17
C GLU A 15 -7.73 -7.91 -1.02
N ASP A 16 -8.92 -7.37 -0.75
CA ASP A 16 -9.85 -6.85 -1.75
C ASP A 16 -9.66 -5.35 -2.05
N GLU A 17 -8.79 -4.66 -1.32
CA GLU A 17 -8.51 -3.23 -1.51
C GLU A 17 -7.02 -3.01 -1.77
N GLY A 18 -6.67 -2.66 -2.99
CA GLY A 18 -5.28 -2.47 -3.36
C GLY A 18 -5.07 -1.74 -4.67
N ASP A 19 -3.83 -1.31 -4.86
CA ASP A 19 -3.33 -0.64 -6.05
C ASP A 19 -2.25 -1.48 -6.73
N ARG A 20 -2.11 -1.36 -8.06
CA ARG A 20 -1.09 -2.08 -8.81
C ARG A 20 0.29 -1.45 -8.60
N GLY A 21 1.25 -2.23 -8.10
CA GLY A 21 2.68 -1.89 -8.15
C GLY A 21 3.39 -2.54 -9.35
N GLN A 22 4.65 -2.17 -9.54
CA GLN A 22 5.52 -2.70 -10.59
C GLN A 22 5.80 -4.20 -10.40
N ASP A 23 6.19 -4.59 -9.18
CA ASP A 23 6.61 -5.97 -8.86
C ASP A 23 5.54 -6.76 -8.11
N GLY A 24 4.54 -6.06 -7.56
CA GLY A 24 3.38 -6.67 -6.90
C GLY A 24 2.39 -5.61 -6.41
N PRO A 25 1.12 -5.98 -6.16
CA PRO A 25 0.14 -5.08 -5.57
C PRO A 25 0.56 -4.46 -4.24
N PHE A 26 0.06 -3.26 -3.97
CA PHE A 26 0.01 -2.65 -2.65
C PHE A 26 -1.40 -2.80 -2.10
N LEU A 27 -1.57 -3.48 -0.97
CA LEU A 27 -2.87 -3.67 -0.33
C LEU A 27 -3.08 -2.63 0.78
N VAL A 28 -4.31 -2.16 1.00
CA VAL A 28 -4.60 -1.18 2.05
C VAL A 28 -4.48 -1.84 3.42
N VAL A 29 -3.85 -1.12 4.36
CA VAL A 29 -3.68 -1.56 5.74
C VAL A 29 -4.49 -0.67 6.67
N TYR A 30 -5.18 -1.27 7.63
CA TYR A 30 -5.96 -0.61 8.66
C TYR A 30 -5.44 -0.93 10.07
N ARG A 31 -5.68 -0.01 11.01
CA ARG A 31 -5.45 -0.22 12.45
C ARG A 31 -6.60 -0.94 13.15
N THR A 32 -7.77 -1.03 12.51
CA THR A 32 -8.96 -1.67 13.06
C THR A 32 -9.55 -2.65 12.05
N PRO A 33 -10.15 -3.77 12.49
CA PRO A 33 -10.77 -4.74 11.60
C PRO A 33 -12.03 -4.18 10.90
N GLU A 34 -12.67 -3.14 11.43
CA GLU A 34 -13.83 -2.47 10.83
C GLU A 34 -13.46 -1.54 9.65
N ARG A 35 -12.18 -1.41 9.28
CA ARG A 35 -11.67 -0.54 8.21
C ARG A 35 -11.88 0.97 8.44
N GLU A 36 -12.04 1.40 9.69
CA GLU A 36 -12.32 2.81 10.02
C GLU A 36 -11.06 3.69 10.10
N ARG A 37 -9.89 3.08 10.34
CA ARG A 37 -8.63 3.80 10.55
C ARG A 37 -7.55 3.28 9.62
N ARG A 38 -7.35 3.97 8.49
CA ARG A 38 -6.27 3.63 7.55
C ARG A 38 -4.90 3.84 8.20
N TYR A 39 -4.03 2.84 8.06
CA TYR A 39 -2.64 2.87 8.47
C TYR A 39 -1.74 3.27 7.29
N GLY A 40 -1.85 2.58 6.16
CA GLY A 40 -0.94 2.71 5.03
C GLY A 40 -1.13 1.61 4.00
N TRP A 41 -0.03 1.05 3.51
CA TRP A 41 -0.03 0.00 2.49
C TRP A 41 0.84 -1.20 2.89
N TYR A 42 0.51 -2.36 2.32
CA TYR A 42 1.25 -3.60 2.43
C TYR A 42 1.79 -3.99 1.06
N CYS A 43 3.11 -4.11 0.95
CA CYS A 43 3.78 -4.56 -0.27
C CYS A 43 3.70 -6.07 -0.39
N THR A 44 2.91 -6.58 -1.33
CA THR A 44 2.78 -8.04 -1.54
C THR A 44 4.04 -8.70 -2.11
N ASN A 45 4.96 -7.92 -2.69
CA ASN A 45 6.19 -8.44 -3.27
C ASN A 45 7.22 -8.90 -2.21
N CYS A 46 7.30 -8.19 -1.09
CA CYS A 46 8.27 -8.48 -0.02
C CYS A 46 7.63 -8.60 1.38
N GLU A 47 6.29 -8.58 1.44
CA GLU A 47 5.51 -8.80 2.64
C GLU A 47 5.78 -7.77 3.76
N SER A 48 6.01 -6.51 3.38
CA SER A 48 6.33 -5.41 4.30
C SER A 48 5.28 -4.28 4.25
N VAL A 49 5.05 -3.63 5.39
CA VAL A 49 4.25 -2.39 5.50
C VAL A 49 5.10 -1.12 5.43
N ASP A 50 6.42 -1.25 5.27
CA ASP A 50 7.34 -0.11 5.22
C ASP A 50 7.36 0.48 3.79
N ASN A 51 6.67 1.60 3.63
CA ASN A 51 6.57 2.34 2.37
C ASN A 51 6.52 3.85 2.60
N ALA A 52 7.01 4.58 1.61
CA ALA A 52 6.82 6.01 1.47
C ALA A 52 5.65 6.27 0.52
N MET A 53 4.78 7.22 0.89
CA MET A 53 3.76 7.78 0.02
C MET A 53 3.94 9.29 -0.07
N ASP A 54 3.83 9.82 -1.29
CA ASP A 54 3.82 11.27 -1.49
C ASP A 54 2.41 11.84 -1.72
N SER A 55 2.32 13.16 -1.80
CA SER A 55 1.06 13.87 -2.00
C SER A 55 0.40 13.62 -3.36
N MET A 56 1.11 13.01 -4.32
CA MET A 56 0.58 12.62 -5.62
C MET A 56 0.10 11.16 -5.65
N GLY A 57 0.12 10.47 -4.49
CA GLY A 57 -0.31 9.08 -4.39
C GLY A 57 0.67 8.08 -4.99
N ARG A 58 1.93 8.49 -5.23
CA ARG A 58 3.00 7.53 -5.52
C ARG A 58 3.33 6.76 -4.26
N ILE A 59 3.58 5.46 -4.40
CA ILE A 59 3.94 4.57 -3.31
C ILE A 59 5.26 3.89 -3.67
N GLU A 60 6.23 3.91 -2.78
CA GLU A 60 7.48 3.17 -2.91
C GLU A 60 7.69 2.31 -1.66
N CYS A 61 7.95 1.02 -1.84
CA CYS A 61 8.34 0.15 -0.74
C CYS A 61 9.80 0.43 -0.35
N ASN A 62 10.03 0.84 0.89
CA ASN A 62 11.35 1.16 1.40
C ASN A 62 12.27 -0.07 1.52
N VAL A 63 11.72 -1.29 1.44
CA VAL A 63 12.46 -2.55 1.58
C VAL A 63 12.95 -3.09 0.23
N CYS A 64 12.04 -3.26 -0.74
CA CYS A 64 12.37 -3.92 -2.01
C CYS A 64 12.34 -2.99 -3.23
N GLY A 65 11.93 -1.72 -3.08
CA GLY A 65 11.83 -0.77 -4.18
C GLY A 65 10.63 -0.97 -5.11
N ASN A 66 9.72 -1.92 -4.84
CA ASN A 66 8.46 -2.01 -5.56
C ASN A 66 7.76 -0.64 -5.52
N PHE A 67 7.20 -0.22 -6.65
CA PHE A 67 6.70 1.13 -6.82
C PHE A 67 5.36 1.16 -7.55
N ARG A 68 4.42 1.96 -7.04
CA ARG A 68 3.16 2.34 -7.70
C ARG A 68 3.38 3.67 -8.40
N LYS A 69 3.29 3.66 -9.74
CA LYS A 69 3.19 4.90 -10.52
C LYS A 69 1.96 5.70 -10.04
N PRO A 70 2.02 7.04 -10.05
CA PRO A 70 0.79 7.80 -9.84
C PRO A 70 -0.18 7.37 -10.94
N GLU A 71 -1.48 7.32 -10.65
CA GLU A 71 -2.49 7.17 -11.70
C GLU A 71 -2.14 8.21 -12.77
N GLU A 72 -1.88 7.72 -13.99
CA GLU A 72 -1.52 8.59 -15.08
C GLU A 72 -2.71 9.53 -15.25
N TRP A 73 -2.54 10.79 -14.85
CA TRP A 73 -3.36 11.85 -15.42
C TRP A 73 -2.96 11.81 -16.88
N ASP A 74 -3.79 11.13 -17.68
CA ASP A 74 -3.79 11.22 -19.12
C ASP A 74 -3.93 12.71 -19.41
N SER A 75 -2.80 13.41 -19.53
CA SER A 75 -2.77 14.70 -20.16
C SER A 75 -3.05 14.41 -21.62
N ALA A 76 -4.34 14.20 -21.92
CA ALA A 76 -4.95 14.51 -23.19
C ALA A 76 -4.69 16.00 -23.44
N HIS A 77 -3.50 16.29 -23.94
CA HIS A 77 -3.12 17.46 -24.72
C HIS A 77 -2.40 16.78 -25.89
N GLU A 78 -3.04 16.57 -27.03
CA GLU A 78 -3.65 17.56 -27.93
C GLU A 78 -4.70 16.94 -28.86
#